data_AF-A0A2K3K0M0-F1
#
_entry.id   AF-A0A2K3K0M0-F1
#
_cell.length_a   1.000
_cell.length_b   1.000
_cell.length_c   1.000
_cell.angle_alpha   90.00
_cell.angle_beta   90.00
_cell.angle_gamma   90.00
#
_symmetry.space_group_name_H-M   'P 1'
#
loop_
_entity.id
_entity.type
_entity.pdbx_description
1 polymer ?
#
loop_
_entity_poly.entity_id
_entity_poly.type
_entity_poly.pdbx_seq_one_letter_code
_entity_poly.pdbx_strand_id
1 'polypeptide(L)'
;MVSEGAIVTAAMVAAQFLEMGSNTLLKSATNDGMSIFVFTFYSNLLALCFLLPSTFFYYRKRAPPPIPTSIFFRMFLLSCLSTTVQILMNTGIGYSSPTLASAMIDLVPAFTFILAVIS
;
A
#
# COMPACT_ATOMS: atom_id res chain seq x y z
N MET A 1 -23.20 10.64 14.16
CA MET A 1 -23.87 9.54 13.39
C MET A 1 -23.93 9.82 11.89
N VAL A 2 -24.84 10.64 11.32
CA VAL A 2 -24.89 10.87 9.84
C VAL A 2 -23.62 11.57 9.30
N SER A 3 -23.08 12.55 10.04
CA SER A 3 -21.85 13.25 9.64
C SER A 3 -20.58 12.38 9.69
N GLU A 4 -20.48 11.42 10.61
CA GLU A 4 -19.33 10.52 10.69
C GLU A 4 -19.35 9.50 9.56
N GLY A 5 -20.53 8.96 9.24
CA GLY A 5 -20.71 8.11 8.05
C GLY A 5 -20.29 8.83 6.78
N ALA A 6 -20.73 10.09 6.61
CA ALA A 6 -20.38 10.90 5.44
C ALA A 6 -18.86 11.14 5.30
N ILE A 7 -18.14 11.39 6.40
CA ILE A 7 -16.67 11.57 6.38
C ILE A 7 -15.98 10.27 5.96
N VAL A 8 -16.41 9.13 6.50
CA VAL A 8 -15.84 7.81 6.14
C VAL A 8 -16.11 7.49 4.66
N THR A 9 -17.32 7.74 4.17
CA THR A 9 -17.65 7.53 2.75
C THR A 9 -16.84 8.45 1.84
N ALA A 10 -16.70 9.73 2.20
CA ALA A 10 -15.88 10.67 1.45
C ALA A 10 -14.39 10.24 1.41
N ALA A 11 -13.86 9.75 2.53
CA ALA A 11 -12.50 9.23 2.60
C ALA A 11 -12.32 7.96 1.74
N MET A 12 -13.29 7.03 1.76
CA MET A 12 -13.27 5.84 0.91
C MET A 12 -13.29 6.21 -0.57
N VAL A 13 -14.16 7.14 -0.97
CA VAL A 13 -14.25 7.60 -2.36
C VAL A 13 -12.93 8.25 -2.78
N ALA A 14 -12.37 9.14 -1.96
CA ALA A 14 -11.07 9.76 -2.25
C ALA A 14 -9.94 8.72 -2.40
N ALA A 15 -9.90 7.70 -1.53
CA ALA A 15 -8.92 6.62 -1.61
C ALA A 15 -9.07 5.82 -2.91
N GLN A 16 -10.29 5.45 -3.31
CA GLN A 16 -10.55 4.73 -4.56
C GLN A 16 -10.12 5.56 -5.79
N PHE A 17 -10.39 6.87 -5.79
CA PHE A 17 -9.91 7.75 -6.86
C PHE A 17 -8.39 7.80 -6.96
N LEU A 18 -7.69 7.88 -5.83
CA LEU A 18 -6.22 7.86 -5.80
C LEU A 18 -5.66 6.52 -6.29
N GLU A 19 -6.29 5.41 -5.91
CA GLU A 19 -5.90 4.07 -6.33
C GLU A 19 -6.08 3.88 -7.84
N MET A 20 -7.25 4.22 -8.40
CA MET A 20 -7.48 4.17 -9.85
C MET A 20 -6.56 5.11 -10.63
N GLY A 21 -6.34 6.32 -10.11
CA GLY A 21 -5.41 7.29 -10.71
C GLY A 21 -3.99 6.74 -10.78
N SER A 22 -3.51 6.15 -9.68
CA SER A 22 -2.18 5.52 -9.60
C SER A 22 -2.03 4.34 -10.57
N ASN A 23 -3.06 3.48 -10.67
CA ASN A 23 -3.07 2.37 -11.63
C ASN A 23 -3.04 2.86 -13.08
N THR A 24 -3.74 3.95 -13.39
CA THR A 24 -3.73 4.54 -14.73
C THR A 24 -2.36 5.12 -15.08
N LEU A 25 -1.74 5.86 -14.16
CA LEU A 25 -0.38 6.38 -14.33
C LEU A 25 0.64 5.25 -14.51
N LEU A 26 0.55 4.19 -13.71
CA LEU A 26 1.40 3.01 -13.84
C LEU A 26 1.24 2.35 -15.22
N LYS A 27 -0.01 2.22 -15.70
CA LYS A 27 -0.30 1.65 -17.02
C LYS A 27 0.23 2.53 -18.16
N SER A 28 0.11 3.85 -18.04
CA SER A 28 0.69 4.81 -18.98
C SER A 28 2.21 4.68 -19.03
N ALA A 29 2.88 4.69 -17.87
CA ALA A 29 4.34 4.62 -17.79
C ALA A 29 4.88 3.27 -18.29
N THR A 30 4.16 2.17 -18.04
CA THR A 30 4.52 0.85 -18.55
C THR A 30 4.33 0.76 -20.08
N ASN A 31 3.31 1.43 -20.64
CA ASN A 31 3.08 1.50 -22.08
C ASN A 31 4.20 2.26 -22.81
N ASP A 32 4.83 3.24 -22.14
CA ASP A 32 6.02 3.94 -22.62
C ASP A 32 7.32 3.13 -22.45
N GLY A 33 7.22 1.86 -22.03
CA GLY A 33 8.35 0.92 -21.92
C GLY A 33 9.06 0.93 -20.56
N MET A 34 8.53 1.61 -19.54
CA MET A 34 9.14 1.62 -18.21
C MET A 34 8.87 0.32 -17.45
N SER A 35 9.92 -0.25 -16.83
CA SER A 35 9.76 -1.43 -15.98
C SER A 35 8.98 -1.11 -14.71
N ILE A 36 8.00 -1.97 -14.38
CA ILE A 36 7.13 -1.84 -13.20
C ILE A 36 7.96 -1.83 -11.90
N PHE A 37 9.09 -2.53 -11.87
CA PHE A 37 10.02 -2.52 -10.74
C PHE A 37 10.58 -1.11 -10.47
N VAL A 38 10.97 -0.43 -11.55
CA VAL A 38 11.53 0.92 -11.50
C VAL A 38 10.47 1.93 -11.06
N PHE A 39 9.25 1.82 -11.59
CA PHE A 39 8.11 2.64 -11.14
C PHE A 39 7.83 2.46 -9.64
N THR A 40 7.81 1.20 -9.17
CA THR A 40 7.52 0.85 -7.77
C THR A 40 8.61 1.38 -6.84
N PHE A 41 9.87 1.28 -7.24
CA PHE A 41 11.00 1.82 -6.47
C PHE A 41 10.93 3.35 -6.35
N TYR A 42 10.74 4.05 -7.47
CA TYR A 42 10.66 5.52 -7.45
C TYR A 42 9.44 6.03 -6.68
N SER A 43 8.30 5.35 -6.78
CA SER A 43 7.08 5.73 -6.05
C SER A 43 7.28 5.59 -4.54
N ASN A 44 7.87 4.48 -4.09
CA ASN A 44 8.19 4.26 -2.67
C ASN A 44 9.26 5.25 -2.17
N LEU A 45 10.25 5.59 -2.99
CA LEU A 45 11.24 6.60 -2.66
C LEU A 45 10.61 7.99 -2.52
N LEU A 46 9.73 8.37 -3.44
CA LEU A 46 9.00 9.64 -3.38
C LEU A 46 8.11 9.70 -2.15
N ALA A 47 7.40 8.60 -1.84
CA ALA A 47 6.59 8.48 -0.64
C ALA A 47 7.44 8.68 0.62
N LEU A 48 8.60 8.02 0.71
CA LEU A 48 9.54 8.19 1.81
C LEU A 48 10.02 9.66 1.92
N CYS A 49 10.38 10.29 0.80
CA CYS A 49 10.78 11.69 0.74
C CYS A 49 9.67 12.66 1.19
N PHE A 50 8.40 12.31 1.03
CA PHE A 50 7.26 13.12 1.48
C PHE A 50 6.88 12.84 2.94
N LEU A 51 6.93 11.57 3.35
CA LEU A 51 6.64 11.13 4.70
C LEU A 51 7.68 11.63 5.69
N LEU A 52 8.99 11.52 5.39
CA LEU A 52 10.08 11.94 6.28
C LEU A 52 9.95 13.39 6.78
N PRO A 53 9.77 14.41 5.90
CA PRO A 53 9.57 15.79 6.32
C PRO A 53 8.26 15.98 7.08
N SER A 54 7.19 15.28 6.67
CA SER A 54 5.89 15.37 7.32
C SER A 54 5.94 14.87 8.76
N THR A 55 6.56 13.70 9.00
CA THR A 55 6.79 13.20 10.36
C THR A 55 7.70 14.13 11.14
N PHE A 56 8.78 14.63 10.54
CA PHE A 56 9.68 15.57 11.23
C PHE A 56 8.94 16.85 11.68
N PHE A 57 8.09 17.43 10.82
CA PHE A 57 7.35 18.65 11.15
C PHE A 57 6.25 18.40 12.19
N TYR A 58 5.52 17.29 12.07
CA TYR A 58 4.40 16.95 12.94
C TYR A 58 4.85 16.50 14.34
N TYR A 59 5.90 15.68 14.41
CA TYR A 59 6.45 15.18 15.68
C TYR A 59 7.44 16.14 16.34
N ARG A 60 7.77 17.28 15.73
CA ARG A 60 8.70 18.28 16.30
C ARG A 60 8.36 18.72 17.73
N LYS A 61 7.07 18.68 18.10
CA LYS A 61 6.58 19.08 19.44
C LYS A 61 6.39 17.92 20.43
N ARG A 62 6.65 16.67 20.05
CA ARG A 62 6.46 15.49 20.90
C ARG A 62 7.76 14.69 20.99
N ALA A 63 8.15 14.32 22.21
CA ALA A 63 9.26 13.39 22.39
C ALA A 63 8.88 12.03 21.75
N PRO A 64 9.69 11.48 20.84
CA PRO A 64 9.39 10.21 20.20
C PRO A 64 9.42 9.10 21.26
N PRO A 65 8.41 8.22 21.32
CA PRO A 65 8.47 7.05 22.18
C PRO A 65 9.66 6.17 21.78
N PRO A 66 10.37 5.54 22.74
CA PRO A 66 11.49 4.67 22.43
C PRO A 66 10.99 3.47 21.60
N ILE A 67 11.51 3.34 20.38
CA ILE A 67 11.20 2.21 19.49
C ILE A 67 12.20 1.10 19.81
N PRO A 68 11.78 -0.02 20.43
CA PRO A 68 12.68 -1.14 20.65
C PRO A 68 13.07 -1.78 19.31
N THR A 69 14.28 -2.31 19.24
CA THR A 69 14.83 -2.96 18.03
C THR A 69 13.94 -4.09 17.50
N SER A 70 13.21 -4.78 18.38
CA SER A 70 12.21 -5.80 18.00
C SER A 70 11.07 -5.23 17.14
N ILE A 71 10.54 -4.05 17.49
CA ILE A 71 9.47 -3.40 16.72
C ILE A 71 10.00 -2.93 15.36
N PHE A 72 11.22 -2.39 15.34
CA PHE A 72 11.88 -2.01 14.09
C PHE A 72 12.04 -3.21 13.14
N PHE A 73 12.50 -4.35 13.66
CA PHE A 73 12.65 -5.56 12.86
C PHE A 73 11.32 -6.09 12.34
N ARG A 74 10.25 -6.05 13.16
CA ARG A 74 8.89 -6.43 12.72
C ARG A 74 8.38 -5.53 11.59
N MET A 75 8.56 -4.21 11.70
CA MET A 75 8.19 -3.26 10.64
C MET A 75 8.99 -3.51 9.36
N PHE A 76 10.29 -3.79 9.48
CA PHE A 76 11.14 -4.12 8.35
C PHE A 76 10.68 -5.39 7.62
N LEU A 77 10.41 -6.47 8.37
CA LEU A 77 9.90 -7.71 7.81
C LEU A 77 8.54 -7.50 7.12
N LEU A 78 7.64 -6.74 7.73
CA LEU A 78 6.33 -6.46 7.15
C LEU A 78 6.43 -5.64 5.85
N SER A 79 7.34 -4.66 5.80
CA SER A 79 7.62 -3.88 4.60
C SER A 79 8.25 -4.72 3.48
N CYS A 80 9.16 -5.63 3.82
CA CYS A 80 9.77 -6.55 2.86
C CYS A 80 8.73 -7.51 2.27
N LEU A 81 7.86 -8.08 3.11
CA LEU A 81 6.77 -8.94 2.68
C LEU A 81 5.79 -8.19 1.76
N SER A 82 5.36 -6.98 2.15
CA SER A 82 4.47 -6.15 1.35
C SER A 82 5.04 -5.82 -0.03
N THR A 83 6.31 -5.41 -0.10
CA THR A 83 6.98 -5.09 -1.37
C THR A 83 7.10 -6.32 -2.26
N THR A 84 7.41 -7.49 -1.67
CA THR A 84 7.49 -8.77 -2.40
C THR A 84 6.13 -9.15 -2.99
N VAL A 85 5.05 -9.02 -2.22
CA VAL A 85 3.68 -9.27 -2.69
C VAL A 85 3.30 -8.32 -3.82
N GLN A 86 3.63 -7.04 -3.72
CA GLN A 86 3.31 -6.05 -4.75
C GLN A 86 4.03 -6.35 -6.07
N ILE A 87 5.30 -6.72 -6.01
CA ILE A 87 6.08 -7.16 -7.18
C ILE A 87 5.52 -8.46 -7.77
N LEU A 88 5.19 -9.43 -6.92
CA LEU A 88 4.66 -10.72 -7.35
C LEU A 88 3.29 -10.59 -8.00
N MET A 89 2.42 -9.73 -7.46
CA MET A 89 1.12 -9.42 -8.04
C MET A 89 1.26 -8.77 -9.41
N ASN A 90 2.13 -7.78 -9.55
CA ASN A 90 2.38 -7.12 -10.83
C ASN A 90 2.98 -8.08 -11.88
N THR A 91 3.90 -8.94 -11.45
CA THR A 91 4.46 -10.00 -12.30
C THR A 91 3.39 -11.04 -12.65
N GLY A 92 2.53 -11.38 -11.70
CA GLY A 92 1.43 -12.32 -11.85
C GLY A 92 0.37 -11.86 -12.85
N ILE A 93 0.10 -10.56 -12.96
CA ILE A 93 -0.78 -10.00 -14.00
C ILE A 93 -0.16 -10.15 -15.40
N GLY A 94 1.18 -10.19 -15.51
CA GLY A 94 1.88 -10.43 -16.77
C GLY A 94 1.86 -11.90 -17.22
N TYR A 95 1.86 -12.85 -16.27
CA TYR A 95 1.86 -14.30 -16.55
C TYR A 95 0.49 -14.96 -16.43
N SER A 96 -0.46 -14.31 -15.76
CA SER A 96 -1.80 -14.83 -15.45
C SER A 96 -2.88 -13.84 -15.87
N SER A 97 -4.11 -14.32 -15.99
CA SER A 97 -5.25 -13.47 -16.31
C SER A 97 -5.52 -12.46 -15.20
N PRO A 98 -5.82 -11.18 -15.53
CA PRO A 98 -6.32 -10.19 -14.57
C PRO A 98 -7.49 -10.71 -13.70
N THR A 99 -8.30 -11.64 -14.22
CA THR A 99 -9.41 -12.26 -13.50
C THR A 99 -8.94 -13.08 -12.28
N LEU A 100 -7.80 -13.78 -12.39
CA LEU A 100 -7.25 -14.55 -11.26
C LEU A 100 -6.72 -13.60 -10.17
N ALA A 101 -6.06 -12.51 -10.57
CA ALA A 101 -5.58 -11.49 -9.64
C ALA A 101 -6.74 -10.83 -8.88
N SER A 102 -7.83 -10.49 -9.57
CA SER A 102 -9.06 -9.98 -8.93
C SER A 102 -9.64 -10.99 -7.95
N ALA A 103 -9.77 -12.27 -8.35
CA ALA A 103 -10.30 -13.31 -7.46
C ALA A 103 -9.45 -13.53 -6.20
N MET A 104 -8.12 -13.39 -6.29
CA MET A 104 -7.24 -13.46 -5.11
C MET A 104 -7.45 -12.28 -4.16
N ILE A 105 -7.70 -11.07 -4.68
CA ILE A 105 -8.01 -9.89 -3.86
C ILE A 105 -9.34 -10.06 -3.13
N ASP A 106 -10.36 -10.61 -3.80
CA ASP A 106 -11.66 -10.89 -3.19
C ASP A 106 -11.60 -11.91 -2.04
N LEU A 107 -10.57 -12.76 -2.01
CA LEU A 107 -10.32 -13.72 -0.93
C LEU A 107 -9.60 -13.10 0.28
N VAL A 108 -8.98 -11.92 0.15
CA VAL A 108 -8.24 -11.27 1.24
C VAL A 108 -9.11 -11.04 2.48
N PRO A 109 -10.36 -10.52 2.39
CA PRO A 109 -11.24 -10.39 3.55
C PRO A 109 -11.56 -11.74 4.20
N ALA A 110 -11.78 -12.79 3.39
CA ALA A 110 -12.08 -14.13 3.89
C ALA A 110 -10.89 -14.71 4.68
N PHE A 111 -9.67 -14.63 4.14
CA PHE A 111 -8.46 -15.06 4.85
C PHE A 111 -8.20 -14.23 6.11
N THR A 112 -8.45 -12.92 6.05
CA THR A 112 -8.32 -12.03 7.21
C THR A 112 -9.26 -12.45 8.34
N PHE A 113 -10.50 -12.80 8.02
CA PHE A 113 -11.46 -13.33 9.00
C PHE A 113 -11.00 -14.66 9.62
N ILE A 114 -10.53 -15.59 8.79
CA ILE A 114 -10.03 -16.89 9.26
C ILE A 114 -8.85 -16.70 10.21
N LEU A 115 -7.87 -15.87 9.82
CA LEU A 115 -6.71 -15.55 10.67
C LEU A 115 -7.14 -14.87 11.98
N ALA A 116 -8.09 -13.93 11.93
CA ALA A 116 -8.59 -13.24 13.12
C ALA A 116 -9.33 -14.17 14.09
N VAL A 117 -9.96 -15.26 13.61
CA VAL A 117 -10.59 -16.28 14.47
C VAL A 117 -9.54 -17.23 15.06
N ILE A 118 -8.45 -17.50 14.33
CA ILE A 118 -7.39 -18.41 14.77
C ILE A 118 -6.39 -17.72 15.73
N SER A 119 -6.18 -16.40 15.61
CA SER A 119 -5.24 -15.62 16.43
C SER A 119 -5.78 -15.29 17.82
#